data_AF-A0A132HK50-F1
#
_entry.id   AF-A0A132HK50-F1
#
_cell.length_a   1.000
_cell.length_b   1.000
_cell.length_c   1.000
_cell.angle_alpha   90.00
_cell.angle_beta   90.00
_cell.angle_gamma   90.00
#
_symmetry.space_group_name_H-M   'P 1'
#
loop_
_entity.id
_entity.type
_entity.pdbx_description
1 polymer ?
#
loop_
_entity_poly.entity_id
_entity_poly.type
_entity_poly.pdbx_seq_one_letter_code
_entity_poly.pdbx_strand_id
1 'polypeptide(L)'
;MTRFVFIYIGIVLAAFSSCNDKKMASQLDAISKIADTNPDSALVVLSASEQNKEDWAKNDQIYYELVKMKAENKADVQFTSDSIIKDVVKYYKGRDSNDLMLAYYLLGRAYSDMGEAPEALQAYYDAIESAETTYYFKYKS
;
A
#
# COMPACT_ATOMS: atom_id res chain seq x y z
N MET A 1 -10.18 19.85 -39.49
CA MET A 1 -10.34 20.64 -38.25
C MET A 1 -10.95 19.83 -37.11
N THR A 2 -12.03 19.08 -37.31
CA THR A 2 -12.71 18.28 -36.26
C THR A 2 -11.82 17.21 -35.59
N ARG A 3 -10.95 16.52 -36.33
CA ARG A 3 -10.01 15.51 -35.77
C ARG A 3 -9.03 16.06 -34.72
N PHE A 4 -8.55 17.29 -34.88
CA PHE A 4 -7.63 17.91 -33.91
C PHE A 4 -8.35 18.39 -32.64
N VAL A 5 -9.64 18.74 -32.76
CA VAL A 5 -10.47 19.13 -31.62
C VAL A 5 -10.74 17.93 -30.69
N PHE A 6 -11.02 16.75 -31.25
CA PHE A 6 -11.18 15.53 -30.44
C PHE A 6 -9.90 15.09 -29.73
N ILE A 7 -8.74 15.26 -30.38
CA ILE A 7 -7.43 15.00 -29.75
C ILE A 7 -7.19 15.99 -28.60
N TYR A 8 -7.48 17.28 -28.80
CA TYR A 8 -7.34 18.29 -27.76
C TYR A 8 -8.28 18.05 -26.57
N ILE A 9 -9.54 17.67 -26.83
CA ILE A 9 -10.51 17.31 -25.80
C ILE A 9 -10.04 16.07 -25.02
N GLY A 10 -9.47 15.06 -25.69
CA GLY A 10 -8.89 13.88 -25.05
C GLY A 10 -7.71 14.21 -24.13
N ILE A 11 -6.82 15.12 -24.56
CA ILE A 11 -5.66 15.57 -23.75
C ILE A 11 -6.13 16.37 -22.53
N VAL A 12 -7.12 17.25 -22.70
CA VAL A 12 -7.68 18.06 -21.61
C VAL A 12 -8.40 17.17 -20.59
N LEU A 13 -9.19 16.18 -21.04
CA LEU A 13 -9.84 15.21 -20.14
C LEU A 13 -8.81 14.33 -19.39
N ALA A 14 -7.74 13.89 -20.06
CA ALA A 14 -6.66 13.15 -19.42
C ALA A 14 -5.90 13.98 -18.37
N ALA A 15 -5.81 15.30 -18.55
CA ALA A 15 -5.19 16.19 -17.58
C ALA A 15 -6.00 16.36 -16.28
N PHE A 16 -7.32 16.17 -16.32
CA PHE A 16 -8.17 16.23 -15.12
C PHE A 16 -8.16 14.96 -14.27
N SER A 17 -7.83 13.79 -14.85
CA SER A 17 -7.77 12.53 -14.11
C SER A 17 -6.58 12.46 -13.13
N SER A 18 -5.45 13.11 -13.46
CA SER A 18 -4.23 13.06 -12.65
C SER A 18 -4.33 13.78 -11.30
N CYS A 19 -5.28 14.70 -11.14
CA CYS A 19 -5.49 15.41 -9.87
C CYS A 19 -6.13 14.53 -8.80
N ASN A 20 -6.95 13.55 -9.20
CA ASN A 20 -7.65 12.69 -8.26
C ASN A 20 -6.70 11.66 -7.61
N ASP A 21 -5.79 11.06 -8.39
CA ASP A 21 -4.81 10.09 -7.91
C ASP A 21 -3.88 10.70 -6.84
N LYS A 22 -3.35 11.90 -7.09
CA LYS A 22 -2.48 12.59 -6.12
C LYS A 22 -3.20 12.93 -4.81
N LYS A 23 -4.49 13.25 -4.90
CA LYS A 23 -5.31 13.56 -3.73
C LYS A 23 -5.56 12.32 -2.88
N MET A 24 -5.85 11.18 -3.51
CA MET A 24 -6.09 9.91 -2.80
C MET A 24 -4.82 9.40 -2.11
N ALA A 25 -3.69 9.36 -2.83
CA ALA A 25 -2.41 8.97 -2.24
C ALA A 25 -2.05 9.81 -1.01
N SER A 26 -2.23 11.13 -1.07
CA SER A 26 -1.98 12.03 0.07
C SER A 26 -2.92 11.78 1.26
N GLN A 27 -4.17 11.35 1.02
CA GLN A 27 -5.09 10.98 2.09
C GLN A 27 -4.66 9.69 2.78
N LEU A 28 -4.29 8.68 2.00
CA LEU A 28 -3.78 7.41 2.52
C LEU A 28 -2.47 7.59 3.31
N ASP A 29 -1.58 8.49 2.87
CA ASP A 29 -0.37 8.86 3.62
C ASP A 29 -0.72 9.43 5.01
N ALA A 30 -1.72 10.31 5.08
CA ALA A 30 -2.15 10.90 6.34
C ALA A 30 -2.76 9.84 7.28
N ILE A 31 -3.57 8.94 6.74
CA ILE A 31 -4.14 7.81 7.49
C ILE A 31 -3.03 6.87 7.96
N SER A 32 -2.04 6.56 7.13
CA SER A 32 -0.89 5.73 7.49
C SER A 32 -0.10 6.30 8.68
N LYS A 33 0.02 7.63 8.77
CA LYS A 33 0.63 8.31 9.92
C LYS A 33 -0.24 8.25 11.17
N ILE A 34 -1.57 8.38 11.02
CA ILE A 34 -2.50 8.19 12.13
C ILE A 34 -2.36 6.76 12.66
N ALA A 35 -2.28 5.76 11.78
CA ALA A 35 -2.14 4.36 12.16
C ALA A 35 -0.92 4.09 13.05
N ASP A 36 0.15 4.90 12.93
CA ASP A 36 1.34 4.75 13.80
C ASP A 36 1.08 5.07 15.27
N THR A 37 0.08 5.90 15.58
CA THR A 37 -0.22 6.41 16.92
C THR A 37 -1.60 6.06 17.44
N ASN A 38 -2.57 5.90 16.54
CA ASN A 38 -3.98 5.64 16.84
C ASN A 38 -4.58 4.72 15.76
N PRO A 39 -4.24 3.42 15.78
CA PRO A 39 -4.60 2.47 14.74
C PRO A 39 -6.12 2.25 14.63
N ASP A 40 -6.85 2.20 15.73
CA ASP A 40 -8.32 2.07 15.72
C ASP A 40 -8.98 3.24 14.98
N SER A 41 -8.51 4.47 15.20
CA SER A 41 -9.04 5.64 14.49
C SER A 41 -8.70 5.60 13.00
N ALA A 42 -7.51 5.10 12.63
CA ALA A 42 -7.17 4.89 11.23
C ALA A 42 -8.12 3.87 10.56
N LEU A 43 -8.45 2.76 11.23
CA LEU A 43 -9.39 1.77 10.73
C LEU A 43 -10.80 2.35 10.53
N VAL A 44 -11.27 3.18 11.47
CA VAL A 44 -12.56 3.88 11.33
C VAL A 44 -12.57 4.76 10.08
N VAL A 45 -11.51 5.55 9.85
CA VAL A 45 -11.41 6.41 8.66
C VAL A 45 -11.33 5.60 7.36
N LEU A 46 -10.60 4.48 7.35
CA LEU A 46 -10.48 3.61 6.18
C LEU A 46 -11.82 2.98 5.82
N SER A 47 -12.56 2.47 6.81
CA SER A 47 -13.86 1.83 6.60
C SER A 47 -14.89 2.75 5.91
N ALA A 48 -14.86 4.05 6.21
CA ALA A 48 -15.71 5.05 5.55
C ALA A 48 -15.43 5.21 4.04
N SER A 49 -14.24 4.82 3.59
CA SER A 49 -13.80 4.97 2.19
C SER A 49 -13.84 3.67 1.40
N GLU A 50 -14.02 2.52 2.07
CA GLU A 50 -13.93 1.17 1.48
C GLU A 50 -14.93 0.96 0.32
N GLN A 51 -16.14 1.52 0.45
CA GLN A 51 -17.20 1.40 -0.56
C GLN A 51 -16.85 2.00 -1.93
N ASN A 52 -15.90 2.95 -1.98
CA ASN A 52 -15.49 3.61 -3.23
C ASN A 52 -14.15 3.07 -3.75
N LYS A 53 -13.55 2.09 -3.06
CA LYS A 53 -12.21 1.61 -3.35
C LYS A 53 -12.09 1.04 -4.77
N GLU A 54 -13.12 0.36 -5.26
CA GLU A 54 -13.10 -0.26 -6.60
C GLU A 54 -12.98 0.78 -7.73
N ASP A 55 -13.41 2.02 -7.49
CA ASP A 55 -13.33 3.13 -8.45
C ASP A 55 -11.95 3.80 -8.47
N TRP A 56 -11.06 3.47 -7.53
CA TRP A 56 -9.74 4.11 -7.44
C TRP A 56 -8.75 3.52 -8.44
N ALA A 57 -7.68 4.26 -8.73
CA ALA A 57 -6.55 3.72 -9.48
C ALA A 57 -5.97 2.50 -8.75
N LYS A 58 -5.50 1.49 -9.51
CA LYS A 58 -4.95 0.24 -8.94
C LYS A 58 -3.88 0.49 -7.87
N ASN A 59 -3.09 1.54 -8.05
CA ASN A 59 -2.03 1.96 -7.15
C ASN A 59 -2.58 2.31 -5.77
N ASP A 60 -3.65 3.12 -5.75
CA ASP A 60 -4.31 3.57 -4.53
C ASP A 60 -5.07 2.43 -3.86
N GLN A 61 -5.66 1.52 -4.65
CA GLN A 61 -6.28 0.32 -4.11
C GLN A 61 -5.30 -0.57 -3.35
N ILE A 62 -4.08 -0.76 -3.91
CA ILE A 62 -3.04 -1.57 -3.26
C ILE A 62 -2.45 -0.82 -2.07
N TYR A 63 -2.23 0.49 -2.18
CA TYR A 63 -1.72 1.29 -1.07
C TYR A 63 -2.72 1.34 0.10
N TYR A 64 -4.02 1.42 -0.19
CA TYR A 64 -5.07 1.28 0.82
C TYR A 64 -4.97 -0.05 1.57
N GLU A 65 -4.78 -1.18 0.88
CA GLU A 65 -4.63 -2.48 1.54
C GLU A 65 -3.39 -2.52 2.45
N LEU A 66 -2.27 -1.98 1.98
CA LEU A 66 -1.06 -1.88 2.80
C LEU A 66 -1.29 -1.06 4.08
N VAL A 67 -1.97 0.10 3.96
CA VAL A 67 -2.26 0.98 5.10
C VAL A 67 -3.29 0.35 6.05
N LYS A 68 -4.31 -0.35 5.52
CA LYS A 68 -5.30 -1.08 6.30
C LYS A 68 -4.65 -2.20 7.11
N MET A 69 -3.84 -3.04 6.48
CA MET A 69 -3.14 -4.12 7.17
C MET A 69 -2.12 -3.58 8.19
N LYS A 70 -1.45 -2.45 7.92
CA LYS A 70 -0.61 -1.76 8.92
C LYS A 70 -1.41 -1.37 10.16
N ALA A 71 -2.60 -0.78 9.96
CA ALA A 71 -3.47 -0.37 11.05
C ALA A 71 -4.03 -1.58 11.82
N GLU A 72 -4.48 -2.62 11.13
CA GLU A 72 -4.93 -3.89 11.74
C GLU A 72 -3.84 -4.50 12.63
N ASN A 73 -2.62 -4.65 12.10
CA ASN A 73 -1.49 -5.17 12.87
C ASN A 73 -1.17 -4.34 14.11
N LYS A 74 -1.28 -3.00 14.02
CA LYS A 74 -1.02 -2.09 15.14
C LYS A 74 -2.17 -2.04 16.15
N ALA A 75 -3.38 -2.41 15.74
CA ALA A 75 -4.54 -2.60 16.61
C ALA A 75 -4.62 -4.04 17.17
N ASP A 76 -3.56 -4.84 17.03
CA ASP A 76 -3.49 -6.24 17.46
C ASP A 76 -4.59 -7.13 16.86
N VAL A 77 -5.08 -6.79 15.66
CA VAL A 77 -5.99 -7.63 14.89
C VAL A 77 -5.19 -8.79 14.28
N GLN A 78 -5.60 -10.02 14.59
CA GLN A 78 -4.96 -11.22 14.05
C GLN A 78 -5.32 -11.44 12.58
N PHE A 79 -4.31 -11.76 11.77
CA PHE A 79 -4.50 -12.16 10.39
C PHE A 79 -4.86 -13.64 10.27
N THR A 80 -5.80 -13.95 9.39
CA THR A 80 -6.30 -15.31 9.17
C THR A 80 -6.09 -15.81 7.74
N SER A 81 -5.47 -15.00 6.88
CA SER A 81 -5.10 -15.36 5.51
C SER A 81 -3.93 -14.52 5.02
N ASP A 82 -3.19 -15.02 4.04
CA ASP A 82 -2.08 -14.32 3.38
C ASP A 82 -2.43 -13.74 2.00
N SER A 83 -3.67 -13.92 1.54
CA SER A 83 -4.07 -13.63 0.15
C SER A 83 -3.85 -12.16 -0.24
N ILE A 84 -4.37 -11.23 0.57
CA ILE A 84 -4.26 -9.78 0.30
C ILE A 84 -2.79 -9.35 0.35
N ILE A 85 -2.06 -9.73 1.39
CA ILE A 85 -0.69 -9.26 1.58
C ILE A 85 0.27 -9.83 0.52
N LYS A 86 0.03 -11.06 0.03
CA LYS A 86 0.75 -11.60 -1.13
C LYS A 86 0.58 -10.75 -2.37
N ASP A 87 -0.64 -10.29 -2.65
CA ASP A 87 -0.91 -9.41 -3.79
C ASP A 87 -0.22 -8.05 -3.62
N VAL A 88 -0.21 -7.51 -2.40
CA VAL A 88 0.51 -6.26 -2.07
C VAL A 88 2.02 -6.43 -2.27
N VAL A 89 2.63 -7.50 -1.72
CA VAL A 89 4.06 -7.82 -1.94
C VAL A 89 4.37 -7.94 -3.42
N LYS A 90 3.53 -8.67 -4.18
CA LYS A 90 3.70 -8.83 -5.63
C LYS A 90 3.67 -7.50 -6.38
N TYR A 91 2.82 -6.56 -5.96
CA TYR A 91 2.72 -5.25 -6.57
C TYR A 91 3.97 -4.38 -6.36
N TYR A 92 4.56 -4.44 -5.16
CA TYR A 92 5.74 -3.65 -4.80
C TYR A 92 7.07 -4.30 -5.19
N LYS A 93 7.11 -5.61 -5.47
CA LYS A 93 8.29 -6.29 -6.00
C LYS A 93 8.82 -5.57 -7.25
N GLY A 94 10.12 -5.23 -7.23
CA GLY A 94 10.78 -4.46 -8.31
C GLY A 94 10.67 -2.94 -8.15
N ARG A 95 10.07 -2.45 -7.06
CA ARG A 95 10.09 -1.05 -6.65
C ARG A 95 10.80 -0.96 -5.30
N ASP A 96 12.08 -0.61 -5.31
CA ASP A 96 12.85 -0.42 -4.07
C ASP A 96 12.21 0.72 -3.27
N SER A 97 11.45 0.33 -2.23
CA SER A 97 10.59 1.24 -1.49
C SER A 97 10.38 0.74 -0.07
N ASN A 98 10.19 1.69 0.85
CA ASN A 98 9.80 1.40 2.22
C ASN A 98 8.48 0.59 2.29
N ASP A 99 7.63 0.71 1.27
CA ASP A 99 6.37 -0.03 1.17
C ASP A 99 6.61 -1.53 0.97
N LEU A 100 7.63 -1.93 0.20
CA LEU A 100 7.97 -3.35 0.02
C LEU A 100 8.46 -3.98 1.34
N MET A 101 9.30 -3.25 2.08
CA MET A 101 9.73 -3.64 3.43
C MET A 101 8.52 -3.85 4.35
N LEU A 102 7.60 -2.87 4.40
CA LEU A 102 6.39 -2.98 5.21
C LEU A 102 5.50 -4.15 4.78
N ALA A 103 5.36 -4.37 3.47
CA ALA A 103 4.56 -5.47 2.93
C ALA A 103 5.12 -6.84 3.34
N TYR A 104 6.45 -7.04 3.25
CA TYR A 104 7.08 -8.27 3.73
C TYR A 104 6.97 -8.45 5.24
N TYR A 105 7.12 -7.38 6.01
CA TYR A 105 6.91 -7.44 7.45
C TYR A 105 5.48 -7.90 7.80
N LEU A 106 4.47 -7.33 7.16
CA LEU A 106 3.06 -7.71 7.38
C LEU A 106 2.77 -9.13 6.87
N LEU A 107 3.46 -9.60 5.82
CA LEU A 107 3.38 -11.00 5.38
C LEU A 107 3.93 -11.94 6.45
N GLY A 108 5.05 -11.59 7.07
CA GLY A 108 5.61 -12.34 8.20
C GLY A 108 4.68 -12.36 9.41
N ARG A 109 3.97 -11.25 9.67
CA ARG A 109 2.92 -11.19 10.71
C ARG A 109 1.77 -12.13 10.40
N ALA A 110 1.29 -12.14 9.16
CA ALA A 110 0.21 -13.03 8.74
C ALA A 110 0.59 -14.50 8.91
N TYR A 111 1.78 -14.91 8.46
CA TYR A 111 2.27 -16.27 8.66
C TYR A 111 2.45 -16.62 10.14
N SER A 112 2.91 -15.67 10.95
CA SER A 112 3.05 -15.87 12.40
C SER A 112 1.69 -16.11 13.08
N ASP A 113 0.67 -15.32 12.74
CA ASP A 113 -0.69 -15.48 13.30
C ASP A 113 -1.32 -16.81 12.89
N MET A 114 -1.01 -17.29 11.67
CA MET A 114 -1.47 -18.59 11.16
C MET A 114 -0.64 -19.79 11.67
N GLY A 115 0.45 -19.56 12.41
CA GLY A 115 1.33 -20.63 12.91
C GLY A 115 2.32 -21.19 11.90
N GLU A 116 2.49 -20.53 10.76
CA GLU A 116 3.43 -20.88 9.67
C GLU A 116 4.83 -20.32 9.97
N ALA A 117 5.48 -20.89 11.00
CA ALA A 117 6.73 -20.34 11.54
C ALA A 117 7.90 -20.23 10.53
N PRO A 118 8.15 -21.22 9.64
CA PRO A 118 9.21 -21.10 8.62
C PRO A 118 8.96 -19.96 7.63
N GLU A 119 7.73 -19.84 7.12
CA GLU A 119 7.32 -18.81 6.17
C GLU A 119 7.35 -17.42 6.79
N ALA A 120 6.93 -17.30 8.06
CA ALA A 120 7.04 -16.06 8.82
C ALA A 120 8.49 -15.59 8.92
N LEU A 121 9.41 -16.49 9.29
CA LEU A 121 10.82 -16.17 9.40
C LEU A 121 11.42 -15.72 8.06
N GLN A 122 11.08 -16.40 6.97
CA GLN A 122 11.54 -15.99 5.63
C GLN A 122 11.01 -14.59 5.26
N ALA A 123 9.72 -14.32 5.46
CA ALA A 123 9.14 -13.02 5.15
C ALA A 123 9.76 -11.88 5.99
N TYR A 124 10.11 -12.12 7.25
CA TYR A 124 10.86 -11.14 8.05
C TYR A 124 12.28 -10.90 7.52
N TYR A 125 12.98 -11.93 7.03
CA TYR A 125 14.27 -11.74 6.38
C TYR A 125 14.15 -10.91 5.09
N ASP A 126 13.14 -11.20 4.26
CA ASP A 126 12.87 -10.44 3.03
C ASP A 126 12.59 -8.95 3.33
N ALA A 127 11.93 -8.66 4.46
CA ALA A 127 11.70 -7.30 4.93
C ALA A 127 13.01 -6.58 5.27
N ILE A 128 13.92 -7.25 5.99
CA ILE A 128 15.24 -6.71 6.36
C ILE A 128 16.07 -6.42 5.11
N GLU A 129 16.15 -7.36 4.17
CA GLU A 129 16.89 -7.19 2.91
C GLU A 129 16.37 -6.00 2.09
N SER A 130 15.04 -5.83 2.05
CA SER A 130 14.40 -4.68 1.38
C SER A 130 14.74 -3.33 2.04
N ALA A 131 14.90 -3.32 3.37
CA ALA A 131 15.28 -2.12 4.12
C ALA A 131 16.74 -1.70 3.82
N GLU A 132 17.66 -2.68 3.79
CA GLU A 132 19.07 -2.43 3.47
C GLU A 132 19.22 -1.90 2.05
N THR A 133 18.54 -2.51 1.09
CA THR A 133 18.54 -2.09 -0.32
C THR A 133 18.09 -0.62 -0.46
N THR A 134 17.00 -0.24 0.22
CA THR A 134 16.51 1.15 0.25
C THR A 134 17.55 2.11 0.85
N TYR A 135 18.22 1.70 1.93
CA TYR A 135 19.28 2.50 2.56
C TYR A 135 20.47 2.73 1.61
N TYR A 136 20.91 1.69 0.89
CA TYR A 136 22.01 1.80 -0.08
C TYR A 136 21.75 2.83 -1.19
N PHE A 137 20.53 2.87 -1.74
CA PHE A 137 20.19 3.85 -2.79
C PHE A 137 20.04 5.28 -2.26
N LYS A 138 19.52 5.45 -1.03
CA LYS A 138 19.25 6.78 -0.45
C LYS A 138 20.50 7.58 -0.07
N TYR A 139 21.60 6.91 0.27
CA TYR A 139 22.80 7.56 0.82
C TYR A 139 24.06 7.47 -0.08
N LYS A 140 23.92 6.91 -1.29
CA LYS A 140 25.06 6.73 -2.22
C LYS A 140 24.78 7.22 -3.65
N SER A 141 23.65 7.91 -3.87
CA SER A 141 23.32 8.64 -5.11
C SER A 141 23.42 10.16 -4.88
#